data_AF-A0A1Q3LAR4-F1
#
_entry.id   AF-A0A1Q3LAR4-F1
#
_cell.length_a   1.000
_cell.length_b   1.000
_cell.length_c   1.000
_cell.angle_alpha   90.00
_cell.angle_beta   90.00
_cell.angle_gamma   90.00
#
_symmetry.space_group_name_H-M   'P 1'
#
loop_
_entity.id
_entity.type
_entity.pdbx_description
1 polymer ?
#
loop_
_entity_poly.entity_id
_entity_poly.type
_entity_poly.pdbx_seq_one_letter_code
_entity_poly.pdbx_strand_id
1 'polypeptide(L)'
;MGWRTLTEEEAATLPEARLGGALLWIVIAAFVLCLVALLGSTLAFQRLPAIGLRYAIAVGFVTIWSAGFLVLTALRWRHTPVVASAGLVLWIGWRTSVVLSGSPVELWPLLVDMAAEAMLAAGFCGYMATAVRPNAYYRRRLPVP
;
A
#
# COMPACT_ATOMS: atom_id res chain seq x y z
N MET A 1 -6.57 26.36 10.03
CA MET A 1 -7.46 26.13 8.87
C MET A 1 -8.61 25.23 9.29
N GLY A 2 -9.85 25.68 9.14
CA GLY A 2 -11.04 24.85 9.38
C GLY A 2 -11.34 23.95 8.18
N TRP A 3 -12.13 22.90 8.38
CA TRP A 3 -12.60 21.99 7.32
C TRP A 3 -14.12 21.91 7.36
N ARG A 4 -14.80 22.14 6.24
CA ARG A 4 -16.26 21.99 6.11
C ARG A 4 -16.63 20.73 5.34
N THR A 5 -17.78 20.14 5.63
CA THR A 5 -18.35 19.03 4.83
C THR A 5 -18.91 19.56 3.51
N LEU A 6 -18.76 18.76 2.45
CA LEU A 6 -19.40 18.98 1.15
C LEU A 6 -20.90 18.70 1.25
N THR A 7 -21.70 19.47 0.52
CA THR A 7 -23.10 19.12 0.26
C THR A 7 -23.19 17.97 -0.74
N GLU A 8 -24.35 17.31 -0.85
CA GLU A 8 -24.57 16.24 -1.85
C GLU A 8 -24.40 16.75 -3.29
N GLU A 9 -24.80 18.00 -3.56
CA GLU A 9 -24.68 18.62 -4.87
C GLU A 9 -23.21 18.94 -5.23
N GLU A 10 -22.42 19.42 -4.27
CA GLU A 10 -20.98 19.61 -4.45
C GLU A 10 -20.26 18.26 -4.59
N ALA A 11 -20.70 17.22 -3.88
CA ALA A 11 -20.12 15.89 -3.97
C ALA A 11 -20.34 15.24 -5.35
N ALA A 12 -21.43 15.56 -6.04
CA ALA A 12 -21.73 15.04 -7.38
C ALA A 12 -20.92 15.74 -8.49
N THR A 13 -20.55 16.99 -8.27
CA THR A 13 -20.01 17.89 -9.30
C THR A 13 -18.49 18.10 -9.19
N LEU A 14 -17.93 18.05 -7.99
CA LEU A 14 -16.51 18.34 -7.78
C LEU A 14 -15.59 17.16 -8.15
N PRO A 15 -14.50 17.41 -8.91
CA PRO A 15 -13.52 16.38 -9.25
C PRO A 15 -12.84 15.78 -8.01
N GLU A 16 -12.69 16.54 -6.94
CA GLU A 16 -12.12 16.09 -5.66
C GLU A 16 -12.99 15.02 -4.98
N ALA A 17 -14.31 15.09 -5.13
CA ALA A 17 -15.23 14.09 -4.59
C ALA A 17 -15.20 12.78 -5.42
N ARG A 18 -15.04 12.90 -6.74
CA ARG A 18 -14.82 11.74 -7.64
C ARG A 18 -13.51 11.02 -7.34
N LEU A 19 -12.45 11.77 -7.03
CA LEU A 19 -11.18 11.24 -6.55
C LEU A 19 -11.33 10.44 -5.24
N GLY A 20 -12.13 10.94 -4.30
CA GLY A 20 -12.47 10.22 -3.06
C GLY A 20 -13.20 8.89 -3.31
N GLY A 21 -14.15 8.87 -4.25
CA GLY A 21 -14.88 7.66 -4.64
C GLY A 21 -14.01 6.63 -5.38
N ALA A 22 -13.14 7.08 -6.29
CA ALA A 22 -12.18 6.21 -6.97
C ALA A 22 -11.20 5.57 -5.98
N LEU A 23 -10.74 6.32 -4.98
CA LEU A 23 -9.86 5.82 -3.93
C LEU A 23 -10.54 4.70 -3.12
N LEU A 24 -11.85 4.82 -2.81
CA LEU A 24 -12.60 3.76 -2.12
C LEU A 24 -12.62 2.46 -2.94
N TRP A 25 -12.86 2.52 -4.25
CA TRP A 25 -12.83 1.34 -5.11
C TRP A 25 -11.45 0.69 -5.18
N ILE A 26 -10.39 1.50 -5.23
CA ILE A 26 -9.01 1.00 -5.17
C ILE A 26 -8.75 0.30 -3.83
N VAL A 27 -9.21 0.87 -2.71
CA VAL A 27 -9.09 0.24 -1.37
C VAL A 27 -9.84 -1.09 -1.33
N ILE A 28 -11.06 -1.16 -1.88
CA ILE A 28 -11.84 -2.41 -1.96
C ILE A 28 -11.11 -3.45 -2.82
N ALA A 29 -10.61 -3.07 -4.00
CA ALA A 29 -9.86 -3.97 -4.87
C ALA A 29 -8.58 -4.48 -4.18
N ALA A 30 -7.84 -3.60 -3.51
CA ALA A 30 -6.65 -3.96 -2.74
C ALA A 30 -7.00 -4.90 -1.57
N PHE A 31 -8.11 -4.67 -0.87
CA PHE A 31 -8.61 -5.55 0.18
C PHE A 31 -8.92 -6.95 -0.36
N VAL A 32 -9.64 -7.04 -1.48
CA VAL A 32 -9.95 -8.33 -2.13
C VAL A 32 -8.67 -9.05 -2.54
N LEU A 33 -7.72 -8.36 -3.17
CA LEU A 33 -6.43 -8.93 -3.55
C LEU A 33 -5.63 -9.43 -2.34
N CYS A 34 -5.62 -8.68 -1.23
CA CYS A 34 -5.00 -9.12 0.01
C CYS A 34 -5.66 -10.38 0.58
N LEU A 35 -6.99 -10.48 0.54
CA LEU A 35 -7.69 -11.69 0.98
C LEU A 35 -7.37 -12.90 0.09
N VAL A 36 -7.36 -12.71 -1.23
CA VAL A 36 -6.97 -13.77 -2.17
C VAL A 36 -5.53 -14.21 -1.92
N ALA A 37 -4.61 -13.27 -1.69
CA ALA A 37 -3.23 -13.59 -1.35
C ALA A 37 -3.13 -14.36 -0.03
N LEU A 38 -3.77 -13.88 1.05
CA LEU A 38 -3.82 -14.56 2.35
C LEU A 38 -4.35 -16.00 2.23
N LEU A 39 -5.46 -16.18 1.50
CA LEU A 39 -6.05 -17.51 1.26
C LEU A 39 -5.13 -18.40 0.41
N GLY A 40 -4.51 -17.84 -0.64
CA GLY A 40 -3.54 -18.57 -1.45
C GLY A 40 -2.33 -19.00 -0.62
N SER A 41 -1.82 -18.12 0.25
CA SER A 41 -0.70 -18.40 1.14
C SER A 41 -1.01 -19.50 2.16
N THR A 42 -2.23 -19.56 2.70
CA THR A 42 -2.63 -20.64 3.64
C THR A 42 -2.80 -21.97 2.93
N LEU A 43 -3.40 -21.99 1.74
CA LEU A 43 -3.61 -23.22 0.95
C LEU A 43 -2.30 -23.78 0.37
N ALA A 44 -1.35 -22.92 0.02
CA ALA A 44 -0.08 -23.31 -0.60
C ALA A 44 1.13 -23.27 0.35
N PHE A 45 0.91 -23.06 1.66
CA PHE A 45 1.99 -22.83 2.64
C PHE A 45 3.04 -23.94 2.64
N GLN A 46 2.60 -25.20 2.51
CA GLN A 46 3.47 -26.37 2.49
C GLN A 46 4.35 -26.46 1.24
N ARG A 47 4.02 -25.74 0.17
CA ARG A 47 4.79 -25.71 -1.09
C ARG A 47 5.75 -24.51 -1.19
N LEU A 48 5.60 -23.50 -0.34
CA LEU A 48 6.51 -22.33 -0.32
C LEU A 48 7.99 -22.70 -0.10
N PRO A 49 8.36 -23.67 0.76
CA PRO A 49 9.75 -24.08 0.92
C PRO A 49 10.35 -24.69 -0.36
N ALA A 50 9.53 -25.32 -1.21
CA ALA A 50 9.99 -25.93 -2.46
C ALA A 50 10.39 -24.90 -3.53
N ILE A 51 9.89 -23.66 -3.42
CA ILE A 51 10.21 -22.54 -4.32
C ILE A 51 11.47 -21.79 -3.82
N GLY A 52 11.79 -21.92 -2.53
CA GLY A 52 13.02 -21.41 -1.92
C GLY A 52 12.76 -20.50 -0.72
N LEU A 53 13.65 -20.56 0.28
CA LEU A 53 13.53 -19.85 1.55
C LEU A 53 13.40 -18.32 1.38
N ARG A 54 14.14 -17.73 0.43
CA ARG A 54 14.07 -16.28 0.15
C ARG A 54 12.68 -15.85 -0.32
N TYR A 55 12.02 -16.68 -1.12
CA TYR A 55 10.66 -16.43 -1.59
C TYR A 55 9.64 -16.61 -0.46
N ALA A 56 9.81 -17.64 0.39
CA ALA A 56 8.95 -17.87 1.55
C ALA A 56 8.99 -16.70 2.55
N ILE A 57 10.18 -16.14 2.84
CA ILE A 57 10.34 -14.95 3.70
C ILE A 57 9.60 -13.76 3.07
N ALA A 58 9.76 -13.56 1.77
CA ALA A 58 9.17 -12.45 1.05
C ALA A 58 7.62 -12.51 1.09
N VAL A 59 7.04 -13.66 0.78
CA VAL A 59 5.60 -13.91 0.86
C VAL A 59 5.09 -13.74 2.30
N GLY A 60 5.80 -14.29 3.29
CA GLY A 60 5.43 -14.15 4.70
C GLY A 60 5.40 -12.70 5.17
N PHE A 61 6.42 -11.91 4.82
CA PHE A 61 6.47 -10.49 5.12
C PHE A 61 5.29 -9.74 4.52
N VAL A 62 5.05 -9.86 3.20
CA VAL A 62 3.96 -9.15 2.51
C VAL A 62 2.62 -9.53 3.11
N THR A 63 2.43 -10.80 3.44
CA THR A 63 1.19 -11.31 4.04
C THR A 63 0.93 -10.66 5.40
N ILE A 64 1.91 -10.69 6.30
CA ILE A 64 1.78 -10.13 7.66
C ILE A 64 1.61 -8.61 7.60
N TRP A 65 2.42 -7.94 6.80
CA TRP A 65 2.36 -6.49 6.65
C TRP A 65 1.02 -6.03 6.04
N SER A 66 0.53 -6.71 5.02
CA SER A 66 -0.78 -6.41 4.40
C SER A 66 -1.93 -6.61 5.38
N ALA A 67 -1.92 -7.70 6.15
CA ALA A 67 -2.92 -7.94 7.19
C ALA A 67 -2.90 -6.84 8.26
N GLY A 68 -1.69 -6.45 8.72
CA GLY A 68 -1.52 -5.32 9.64
C GLY A 68 -2.07 -4.02 9.05
N PHE A 69 -1.70 -3.68 7.82
CA PHE A 69 -2.19 -2.49 7.13
C PHE A 69 -3.71 -2.48 7.00
N LEU A 70 -4.34 -3.61 6.68
CA LEU A 70 -5.79 -3.74 6.63
C LEU A 70 -6.46 -3.49 7.98
N VAL A 71 -5.95 -4.10 9.05
CA VAL A 71 -6.47 -3.87 10.41
C VAL A 71 -6.35 -2.40 10.79
N LEU A 72 -5.18 -1.79 10.57
CA LEU A 72 -4.95 -0.38 10.88
C LEU A 72 -5.86 0.55 10.07
N THR A 73 -6.08 0.24 8.80
CA THR A 73 -6.98 0.98 7.91
C THR A 73 -8.44 0.85 8.36
N ALA A 74 -8.88 -0.37 8.70
CA ALA A 74 -10.23 -0.63 9.20
C ALA A 74 -10.51 0.10 10.52
N LEU A 75 -9.53 0.10 11.43
CA LEU A 75 -9.56 0.86 12.68
C LEU A 75 -9.37 2.38 12.49
N ARG A 76 -9.11 2.82 11.25
CA ARG A 76 -8.84 4.22 10.88
C ARG A 76 -7.72 4.83 11.74
N TRP A 77 -6.70 4.02 12.07
CA TRP A 77 -5.66 4.46 12.97
C TRP A 77 -4.82 5.57 12.36
N ARG A 78 -4.55 6.63 13.12
CA ARG A 78 -3.81 7.81 12.63
C ARG A 78 -2.39 7.51 12.19
N HIS A 79 -1.79 6.43 12.69
CA HIS A 79 -0.43 6.01 12.36
C HIS A 79 -0.34 4.95 11.24
N THR A 80 -1.48 4.53 10.67
CA THR A 80 -1.52 3.69 9.45
C THR A 80 -0.56 4.16 8.35
N PRO A 81 -0.44 5.47 8.05
CA PRO A 81 0.49 5.97 7.04
C PRO A 81 1.95 5.60 7.35
N VAL A 82 2.35 5.78 8.61
CA VAL A 82 3.72 5.53 9.07
C VAL A 82 4.06 4.05 8.99
N VAL A 83 3.13 3.18 9.41
CA VAL A 83 3.32 1.73 9.36
C VAL A 83 3.38 1.21 7.91
N ALA A 84 2.55 1.77 7.03
CA ALA A 84 2.58 1.47 5.60
C ALA A 84 3.93 1.87 4.98
N SER A 85 4.38 3.10 5.20
CA SER A 85 5.67 3.59 4.73
C SER A 85 6.84 2.76 5.27
N ALA A 86 6.84 2.45 6.57
CA ALA A 86 7.91 1.66 7.20
C ALA A 86 8.00 0.25 6.62
N GLY A 87 6.86 -0.41 6.37
CA GLY A 87 6.84 -1.72 5.74
C GLY A 87 7.38 -1.70 4.31
N LEU A 88 7.05 -0.68 3.51
CA LEU A 88 7.61 -0.51 2.16
C LEU A 88 9.14 -0.33 2.19
N VAL A 89 9.65 0.49 3.12
CA VAL A 89 11.10 0.68 3.27
C VAL A 89 11.80 -0.62 3.67
N LEU A 90 11.22 -1.38 4.62
CA LEU A 90 11.75 -2.68 5.03
C LEU A 90 11.74 -3.69 3.86
N TRP A 91 10.66 -3.71 3.08
CA TRP A 91 10.52 -4.57 1.90
C TRP A 91 11.59 -4.29 0.85
N ILE A 92 11.73 -3.02 0.45
CA ILE A 92 12.71 -2.60 -0.54
C ILE A 92 14.12 -2.87 -0.03
N GLY A 93 14.41 -2.56 1.24
CA GLY A 93 15.71 -2.83 1.87
C GLY A 93 16.08 -4.31 1.86
N TRP A 94 15.14 -5.20 2.20
CA TRP A 94 15.34 -6.64 2.14
C TRP A 94 15.60 -7.12 0.70
N ARG A 95 14.77 -6.71 -0.27
CA ARG A 95 14.99 -7.12 -1.67
C ARG A 95 16.31 -6.60 -2.22
N THR A 96 16.75 -5.41 -1.76
CA THR A 96 18.05 -4.83 -2.12
C THR A 96 19.18 -5.71 -1.62
N SER A 97 19.12 -6.20 -0.38
CA SER A 97 20.16 -7.11 0.13
C SER A 97 20.19 -8.45 -0.62
N VAL A 98 19.03 -8.95 -1.05
CA VAL A 98 18.94 -10.16 -1.89
C VAL A 98 19.61 -9.92 -3.25
N VAL A 99 19.35 -8.77 -3.89
CA VAL A 99 19.99 -8.41 -5.17
C VAL A 99 21.50 -8.24 -5.02
N LEU A 100 21.94 -7.49 -4.01
CA LEU A 100 23.35 -7.23 -3.75
C LEU A 100 24.14 -8.50 -3.38
N SER A 101 23.46 -9.54 -2.93
CA SER A 101 24.07 -10.85 -2.62
C SER A 101 24.10 -11.83 -3.80
N GLY A 102 23.62 -11.44 -4.99
CA GLY A 102 23.57 -12.29 -6.18
C GLY A 102 24.25 -11.67 -7.42
N SER A 103 24.16 -12.38 -8.55
CA SER A 103 24.71 -11.91 -9.83
C SER A 103 23.82 -10.79 -10.41
N PRO A 104 24.37 -9.61 -10.75
CA PRO A 104 23.59 -8.48 -11.28
C PRO A 104 22.86 -8.80 -12.59
N VAL A 105 23.42 -9.69 -13.41
CA VAL A 105 22.87 -10.07 -14.72
C VAL A 105 21.66 -11.00 -14.56
N GLU A 106 21.72 -11.94 -13.63
CA GLU A 106 20.62 -12.87 -13.35
C GLU A 106 19.45 -12.16 -12.64
N LEU A 107 19.76 -11.10 -11.89
CA LEU A 107 18.79 -10.34 -11.09
C LEU A 107 18.36 -9.03 -11.76
N TRP A 108 18.67 -8.83 -13.04
CA TRP A 108 18.26 -7.63 -13.78
C TRP A 108 16.74 -7.38 -13.77
N PRO A 109 15.86 -8.38 -14.00
CA PRO A 109 14.41 -8.17 -13.90
C PRO A 109 13.98 -7.76 -12.49
N LEU A 110 14.64 -8.31 -11.47
CA LEU A 110 14.39 -7.99 -10.06
C LEU A 110 14.79 -6.55 -9.72
N LEU A 111 15.90 -6.06 -10.29
CA LEU A 111 16.36 -4.67 -10.16
C LEU A 111 15.36 -3.68 -10.76
N VAL A 112 14.84 -3.96 -11.96
CA VAL A 112 13.84 -3.10 -12.63
C VAL A 112 12.54 -3.06 -11.84
N ASP A 113 12.04 -4.21 -11.38
CA ASP A 113 10.86 -4.32 -10.53
C ASP A 113 11.03 -3.51 -9.23
N MET A 114 12.18 -3.67 -8.57
CA MET A 114 12.51 -2.91 -7.37
C MET A 114 12.58 -1.41 -7.58
N ALA A 115 13.11 -0.94 -8.71
CA ALA A 115 13.14 0.48 -9.02
C ALA A 115 11.72 1.04 -9.18
N ALA A 116 10.83 0.31 -9.87
CA ALA A 116 9.43 0.67 -10.00
C ALA A 116 8.71 0.68 -8.64
N GLU A 117 8.93 -0.34 -7.80
CA GLU A 117 8.39 -0.39 -6.45
C GLU A 117 8.91 0.75 -5.57
N ALA A 118 10.19 1.11 -5.67
CA ALA A 118 10.77 2.22 -4.94
C ALA A 118 10.17 3.57 -5.37
N MET A 119 9.92 3.76 -6.67
CA MET A 119 9.22 4.94 -7.18
C MET A 119 7.78 5.00 -6.68
N LEU A 120 7.05 3.88 -6.71
CA LEU A 120 5.69 3.79 -6.18
C LEU A 120 5.65 4.03 -4.66
N ALA A 121 6.60 3.47 -3.91
CA ALA A 121 6.73 3.67 -2.47
C ALA A 121 7.07 5.12 -2.14
N ALA A 122 7.97 5.77 -2.89
CA ALA A 122 8.28 7.18 -2.74
C ALA A 122 7.05 8.05 -3.02
N GLY A 123 6.30 7.75 -4.10
CA GLY A 123 5.04 8.42 -4.42
C GLY A 123 3.98 8.23 -3.33
N PHE A 124 3.82 7.01 -2.83
CA PHE A 124 2.91 6.68 -1.73
C PHE A 124 3.31 7.40 -0.44
N CYS A 125 4.58 7.32 -0.02
CA CYS A 125 5.09 7.99 1.18
C CYS A 125 4.96 9.52 1.08
N GLY A 126 5.29 10.10 -0.07
CA GLY A 126 5.13 11.54 -0.31
C GLY A 126 3.67 11.98 -0.29
N TYR A 127 2.78 11.17 -0.89
CA TYR A 127 1.34 11.36 -0.80
C TYR A 127 0.87 11.31 0.66
N MET A 128 1.25 10.27 1.40
CA MET A 128 0.87 10.09 2.81
C MET A 128 1.41 11.20 3.74
N ALA A 129 2.64 11.69 3.50
CA ALA A 129 3.24 12.79 4.26
C ALA A 129 2.52 14.12 4.03
N THR A 130 1.93 14.32 2.86
CA THR A 130 1.18 15.53 2.47
C THR A 130 -0.35 15.36 2.62
N ALA A 131 -0.82 14.19 3.08
CA ALA A 131 -2.21 13.74 2.99
C ALA A 131 -3.23 14.43 3.93
N VAL A 132 -2.99 15.68 4.33
CA VAL A 132 -4.03 16.49 5.00
C VAL A 132 -5.27 16.64 4.08
N ARG A 133 -5.05 16.77 2.77
CA ARG A 133 -6.11 16.99 1.76
C ARG A 133 -6.89 15.73 1.34
N PRO A 134 -6.26 14.59 1.03
CA PRO A 134 -6.99 13.41 0.55
C PRO A 134 -7.82 12.73 1.65
N ASN A 135 -7.38 12.76 2.91
CA ASN A 135 -8.17 12.24 4.03
C ASN A 135 -9.40 13.12 4.29
N ALA A 136 -9.31 14.43 3.98
CA ALA A 136 -10.44 15.33 3.97
C ALA A 136 -11.38 15.04 2.79
N TYR A 137 -10.89 14.90 1.56
CA TYR A 137 -11.71 14.57 0.39
C TYR A 137 -12.38 13.18 0.47
N TYR A 138 -11.68 12.18 1.03
CA TYR A 138 -12.26 10.87 1.35
C TYR A 138 -13.41 10.97 2.37
N ARG A 139 -13.34 11.94 3.28
CA ARG A 139 -14.40 12.27 4.24
C ARG A 139 -15.36 13.35 3.72
N ARG A 140 -15.33 13.65 2.41
CA ARG A 140 -16.10 14.72 1.76
C ARG A 140 -15.93 16.09 2.44
N ARG A 141 -14.69 16.54 2.66
CA ARG A 141 -14.39 17.82 3.33
C ARG A 141 -13.50 18.72 2.47
N LEU A 142 -13.81 20.01 2.47
CA LEU A 142 -13.03 21.09 1.85
C LEU A 142 -12.41 21.99 2.92
N PRO A 143 -11.25 22.62 2.67
CA PRO A 143 -10.73 23.66 3.54
C PRO A 143 -11.69 24.86 3.54
N VAL A 144 -11.90 25.46 4.71
CA VAL A 144 -12.60 26.74 4.86
C VAL A 144 -11.63 27.83 4.40
N PRO A 145 -12.05 28.76 3.52
CA PRO A 145 -11.22 29.89 3.09
C PRO A 145 -10.76 30.76 4.26
#